data_AF-A0A1Y5S007-F1
#
_entry.id   AF-A0A1Y5S007-F1
#
_cell.length_a   1.000
_cell.length_b   1.000
_cell.length_c   1.000
_cell.angle_alpha   90.00
_cell.angle_beta   90.00
_cell.angle_gamma   90.00
#
_symmetry.space_group_name_H-M   'P 1'
#
loop_
_entity.id
_entity.type
_entity.pdbx_description
1 polymer ?
#
loop_
_entity_poly.entity_id
_entity_poly.type
_entity_poly.pdbx_seq_one_letter_code
_entity_poly.pdbx_strand_id
1 'polypeptide(L)' 'MFTIEHEFDATVITLVDEGETPLQEDVTINSFAECVTLEQFDPRTDSVQKITLSPEQLRDLAAALDLPEGVYQLRLTPE' A
#
# COMPACT_ATOMS: atom_id res chain seq x y z
N MET A 1 7.65 11.19 3.52
CA MET A 1 6.93 11.34 4.81
C MET A 1 5.69 10.47 4.76
N PHE A 2 5.09 10.12 5.91
CA PHE A 2 3.76 9.51 5.92
C PHE A 2 2.89 9.99 7.07
N THR A 3 1.57 9.92 6.90
CA THR A 3 0.56 10.12 7.95
C THR A 3 -0.31 8.88 8.09
N ILE A 4 -0.92 8.70 9.26
CA ILE A 4 -1.85 7.60 9.53
C ILE A 4 -3.06 8.20 10.25
N GLU A 5 -4.24 8.00 9.67
CA GLU A 5 -5.51 8.50 10.15
C GLU A 5 -6.48 7.32 10.30
N HIS A 6 -7.31 7.37 11.35
CA HIS A 6 -8.33 6.36 11.58
C HIS A 6 -9.68 6.96 11.24
N GLU A 7 -10.32 6.43 10.20
CA GLU A 7 -11.70 6.75 9.85
C GLU A 7 -12.64 5.65 10.38
N PHE A 8 -13.94 5.78 10.08
CA PHE A 8 -14.96 4.90 10.62
C PHE A 8 -14.81 3.44 10.18
N ASP A 9 -14.44 3.22 8.92
CA ASP A 9 -14.37 1.89 8.28
C ASP A 9 -12.98 1.54 7.74
N ALA A 10 -12.01 2.46 7.79
CA ALA A 10 -10.64 2.23 7.33
C ALA A 10 -9.59 2.97 8.15
N THR A 11 -8.38 2.43 8.14
CA THR A 11 -7.16 3.21 8.41
C THR A 11 -6.66 3.79 7.10
N VAL A 12 -6.54 5.11 7.03
CA VAL A 12 -6.05 5.86 5.86
C VAL A 12 -4.60 6.23 6.10
N ILE A 13 -3.71 5.83 5.19
CA ILE A 13 -2.28 6.12 5.24
C ILE A 13 -1.93 6.91 4.00
N THR A 14 -1.34 8.09 4.17
CA THR A 14 -0.85 8.89 3.04
C THR A 14 0.67 8.83 3.00
N LEU A 15 1.22 8.37 1.88
CA LEU A 15 2.66 8.36 1.60
C LEU A 15 2.98 9.56 0.69
N VAL A 16 3.78 10.48 1.21
CA VAL A 16 4.24 11.66 0.48
C VAL A 16 5.60 11.37 -0.13
N ASP A 17 5.73 11.55 -1.45
CA ASP A 17 7.02 11.47 -2.13
C ASP A 17 7.85 12.72 -1.82
N GLU A 18 8.94 12.52 -1.08
CA GLU A 18 9.84 13.59 -0.66
C GLU A 18 11.25 13.29 -1.16
N GLY A 19 11.87 14.26 -1.82
CA GLY A 19 13.22 14.11 -2.33
C GLY A 19 13.60 15.09 -3.43
N GLU A 20 14.50 14.65 -4.30
CA GLU A 20 14.92 15.42 -5.47
C GLU A 20 13.95 15.20 -6.63
N THR A 21 13.69 16.28 -7.38
CA THR A 21 12.76 16.25 -8.51
C THR A 21 13.28 15.37 -9.66
N PRO A 22 12.38 14.74 -10.45
CA PRO A 22 10.91 14.83 -10.37
C PRO A 22 10.32 13.91 -9.30
N LEU A 23 9.34 14.43 -8.56
CA LEU A 23 8.55 13.66 -7.58
C LEU A 23 7.37 12.97 -8.27
N GLN A 24 6.94 11.84 -7.71
CA GLN A 24 5.67 11.20 -8.01
C GLN A 24 4.54 11.82 -7.18
N GLU A 25 3.30 11.59 -7.60
CA GLU A 25 2.12 11.96 -6.80
C GLU A 25 2.03 11.07 -5.56
N ASP A 26 1.39 11.61 -4.51
CA ASP A 26 1.19 10.91 -3.25
C ASP A 26 0.38 9.62 -3.41
N VAL A 27 0.67 8.63 -2.57
CA VAL A 27 -0.07 7.36 -2.52
C VAL A 27 -0.95 7.36 -1.29
N THR A 28 -2.25 7.15 -1.49
CA THR A 28 -3.21 6.91 -0.41
C THR A 28 -3.47 5.42 -0.27
N ILE A 29 -3.33 4.89 0.94
CA ILE A 29 -3.61 3.50 1.27
C ILE A 29 -4.81 3.47 2.21
N ASN A 30 -5.91 2.87 1.78
CA ASN A 30 -7.07 2.62 2.63
C ASN A 30 -7.04 1.16 3.07
N SER A 31 -6.89 0.93 4.37
CA SER A 31 -6.90 -0.40 4.98
C SER A 31 -8.27 -0.66 5.62
N PHE A 32 -9.16 -1.33 4.89
CA PHE A 32 -10.45 -1.80 5.37
C PHE A 32 -10.31 -3.15 6.08
N ALA A 33 -11.39 -3.64 6.68
CA ALA A 33 -11.41 -4.96 7.31
C ALA A 33 -11.25 -6.12 6.30
N GLU A 34 -11.84 -5.98 5.11
CA GLU A 34 -11.87 -7.02 4.08
C GLU A 34 -10.79 -6.88 3.00
N CYS A 35 -10.28 -5.67 2.75
CA CYS A 35 -9.31 -5.42 1.69
C CYS A 35 -8.51 -4.15 1.93
N VAL A 36 -7.45 -3.97 1.15
CA VAL A 36 -6.62 -2.76 1.17
C VAL A 36 -6.54 -2.18 -0.22
N THR A 37 -6.72 -0.87 -0.37
CA THR A 37 -6.60 -0.19 -1.66
C THR A 37 -5.43 0.75 -1.68
N LEU A 38 -4.62 0.71 -2.74
CA LEU A 38 -3.58 1.69 -3.03
C LEU A 38 -4.09 2.59 -4.16
N GLU A 39 -4.10 3.89 -3.91
CA GLU A 39 -4.60 4.90 -4.83
C GLU A 39 -3.52 5.95 -5.11
N GLN A 40 -3.30 6.26 -6.39
CA GLN A 40 -2.37 7.31 -6.81
C GLN A 40 -2.96 8.07 -8.00
N PHE A 41 -2.86 9.39 -7.99
CA PHE A 41 -3.31 10.21 -9.12
C PHE A 41 -2.31 10.11 -10.28
N ASP A 42 -2.81 9.91 -11.50
CA ASP A 42 -2.01 9.98 -12.72
C ASP A 42 -2.38 11.26 -13.53
N PRO A 43 -1.50 12.28 -13.56
CA PRO A 43 -1.77 13.53 -14.27
C PRO A 43 -1.82 13.37 -15.79
N ARG A 44 -1.34 12.25 -16.34
CA ARG A 44 -1.37 12.00 -17.79
C ARG A 44 -2.74 11.55 -18.25
N THR A 45 -3.46 10.83 -17.40
CA THR A 45 -4.81 10.32 -17.67
C THR A 45 -5.90 11.10 -16.94
N ASP A 46 -5.51 12.06 -16.09
CA ASP A 46 -6.39 12.87 -15.25
C ASP A 46 -7.33 11.98 -14.41
N SER A 47 -6.77 10.91 -13.83
CA SER A 47 -7.54 9.89 -13.13
C SER A 47 -6.75 9.24 -12.00
N VAL A 48 -7.46 8.80 -10.97
CA VAL A 48 -6.87 8.01 -9.87
C VAL A 48 -6.75 6.56 -10.30
N GLN A 49 -5.52 6.04 -10.28
CA GLN A 49 -5.24 4.62 -10.45
C GLN A 49 -5.42 3.92 -9.11
N LYS A 50 -6.12 2.78 -9.11
CA LYS A 50 -6.42 2.00 -7.90
C LYS A 50 -6.02 0.54 -8.06
N ILE A 51 -5.33 0.02 -7.05
CA ILE A 51 -5.01 -1.40 -6.89
C ILE A 51 -5.67 -1.89 -5.60
N THR A 52 -6.42 -2.98 -5.67
CA THR A 52 -7.00 -3.64 -4.49
C THR A 52 -6.21 -4.90 -4.16
N LEU A 53 -5.78 -5.00 -2.90
CA LEU A 53 -5.08 -6.14 -2.32
C LEU A 53 -5.98 -6.85 -1.31
N SER A 54 -5.91 -8.17 -1.27
CA SER A 54 -6.42 -8.92 -0.12
C SER A 54 -5.50 -8.74 1.10
N PRO A 55 -5.98 -8.99 2.33
CA PRO A 55 -5.13 -8.95 3.52
C PRO A 55 -3.91 -9.87 3.43
N GLU A 56 -4.04 -11.03 2.79
CA GLU A 56 -2.90 -11.93 2.55
C GLU A 56 -1.88 -11.32 1.57
N GLN A 57 -2.34 -10.69 0.50
CA GLN A 57 -1.45 -10.04 -0.47
C GLN A 57 -0.69 -8.88 0.15
N LEU A 58 -1.34 -8.05 0.99
CA LEU A 58 -0.64 -6.99 1.72
C LEU A 58 0.43 -7.56 2.66
N ARG A 59 0.10 -8.62 3.39
CA ARG A 59 1.05 -9.29 4.29
C ARG A 59 2.25 -9.86 3.54
N ASP A 60 1.99 -10.51 2.40
CA ASP A 60 3.05 -11.07 1.55
C ASP A 60 3.92 -9.94 0.96
N LEU A 61 3.32 -8.82 0.52
CA LEU A 61 4.03 -7.63 0.07
C LEU A 61 4.92 -7.03 1.16
N ALA A 62 4.38 -6.86 2.38
CA ALA A 62 5.15 -6.34 3.51
C ALA A 62 6.36 -7.22 3.82
N ALA A 63 6.19 -8.54 3.81
CA ALA A 63 7.31 -9.47 3.99
C ALA A 63 8.33 -9.40 2.84
N ALA A 64 7.86 -9.25 1.60
CA ALA A 64 8.73 -9.21 0.41
C ALA A 64 9.67 -7.98 0.41
N LEU A 65 9.30 -6.88 1.07
CA LEU A 65 10.15 -5.68 1.17
C LEU A 65 11.47 -5.94 1.92
N ASP A 66 11.51 -6.94 2.80
CA ASP A 66 12.68 -7.27 3.64
C ASP A 66 13.45 -8.51 3.16
N LEU A 67 13.02 -9.14 2.06
CA LEU A 67 13.57 -10.40 1.57
C LEU A 67 14.37 -10.23 0.26
N PRO A 68 15.45 -11.01 0.05
CA PRO A 68 16.16 -11.02 -1.22
C PRO A 68 15.33 -11.69 -2.32
N GLU A 69 15.82 -11.64 -3.56
CA GLU A 69 15.19 -12.32 -4.69
C GLU A 69 15.00 -13.82 -4.42
N GLY A 70 13.80 -14.34 -4.70
CA GLY A 70 13.48 -15.75 -4.50
C GLY A 70 11.98 -16.04 -4.56
N VAL A 71 11.63 -17.31 -4.30
CA VAL A 71 10.23 -17.75 -4.18
C VAL A 71 9.94 -18.02 -2.71
N TYR A 72 8.97 -17.30 -2.17
CA TYR A 72 8.59 -17.38 -0.76
C TYR A 72 7.14 -17.78 -0.60
N GLN A 73 6.85 -18.49 0.47
CA GLN A 73 5.49 -18.78 0.91
C GLN A 73 5.44 -18.57 2.41
N LEU A 74 4.65 -17.59 2.87
CA LEU A 74 4.41 -17.41 4.29
C LEU A 74 3.66 -18.63 4.82
N ARG A 75 4.29 -19.36 5.74
CA ARG A 75 3.63 -20.43 6.49
C ARG A 75 3.09 -19.85 7.78
N LEU A 76 1.76 -19.86 7.94
CA LEU A 76 1.16 -19.65 9.24
C LEU A 76 1.51 -20.88 10.08
N THR A 77 2.40 -20.72 11.06
CA THR A 77 2.62 -21.76 12.06
C THR A 77 1.40 -21.75 12.99
N PRO A 78 0.64 -22.85 13.10
CA PRO A 78 -0.38 -22.95 14.14
C PRO A 78 0.31 -22.95 15.51
N GLU A 79 -0.24 -22.21 16.48
CA GLU A 79 0.14 -22.32 17.90
C GLU A 79 -0.21 -23.71 18.47
#